data_AF-A0A6P1PXU4-F1
#
_entry.id   AF-A0A6P1PXU4-F1
#
_cell.length_a   1.000
_cell.length_b   1.000
_cell.length_c   1.000
_cell.angle_alpha   90.00
_cell.angle_beta   90.00
_cell.angle_gamma   90.00
#
_symmetry.space_group_name_H-M   'P 1'
#
loop_
_entity.id
_entity.type
_entity.pdbx_description
1 polymer ?
#
loop_
_entity_poly.entity_id
_entity_poly.type
_entity_poly.pdbx_seq_one_letter_code
_entity_poly.pdbx_strand_id
1 'polypeptide(L)'
;MNENFYLLIVEFQENVQAALKLMYRSGIKMPSSRSEWIESDIPSSGELEGGVKYYKHGAGCWVGLDSGEVDFDFGLQGKVGGFNAWWLTRFAGNNIETYGFRNFDDIFEHINKALADGELIYPEHDLYYIANVPYTYAIDTDSRNSGDMLPSRNHDRVLTLKIHYFETAELMFKNYDKLDQKMQRNGYLSQREEIEMRIYLSTWLGFLGVVCEGFRKLNMRVLLDNNRPIRFKELLPISDSIRNSMKKTRIHSGYLEIMFFILEKITGLHIIFLIRKLNGLYGPVNCTWHFQVFFRSIEFSVKCIVLLMGVKAKAIDKEKGNAP
;
A
#
# COMPACT_ATOMS: atom_id res chain seq x y z
N MET A 1 9.82 27.60 -12.48
CA MET A 1 10.03 26.98 -13.79
C MET A 1 9.22 27.76 -14.80
N ASN A 2 9.75 27.97 -16.01
CA ASN A 2 8.97 28.59 -17.08
C ASN A 2 7.67 27.80 -17.30
N GLU A 3 6.52 28.47 -17.41
CA GLU A 3 5.20 27.82 -17.49
C GLU A 3 5.07 26.91 -18.71
N ASN A 4 5.56 27.35 -19.88
CA ASN A 4 5.53 26.54 -21.09
C ASN A 4 6.46 25.32 -20.99
N PHE A 5 7.63 25.48 -20.36
CA PHE A 5 8.55 24.37 -20.14
C PHE A 5 7.95 23.34 -19.18
N TYR A 6 7.30 23.81 -18.12
CA TYR A 6 6.56 22.96 -17.20
C TYR A 6 5.41 22.22 -17.91
N LEU A 7 4.64 22.92 -18.75
CA LEU A 7 3.56 22.33 -19.54
C LEU A 7 4.08 21.20 -20.45
N LEU A 8 5.17 21.44 -21.18
CA LEU A 8 5.80 20.43 -22.05
C LEU A 8 6.23 19.19 -21.26
N ILE A 9 6.81 19.36 -20.06
CA ILE A 9 7.21 18.24 -19.19
C ILE A 9 5.98 17.45 -18.73
N VAL A 10 4.93 18.14 -18.28
CA VAL A 10 3.72 17.49 -17.74
C VAL A 10 3.01 16.71 -18.84
N GLU A 11 2.80 17.29 -20.02
CA GLU A 11 2.15 16.59 -21.14
C GLU A 11 2.99 15.39 -21.63
N PHE A 12 4.31 15.51 -21.66
CA PHE A 12 5.21 14.38 -21.93
C PHE A 12 5.00 13.26 -20.90
N GLN A 13 5.02 13.60 -19.60
CA GLN A 13 4.86 12.64 -18.52
C GLN A 13 3.47 11.98 -18.54
N GLU A 14 2.41 12.71 -18.88
CA GLU A 14 1.06 12.17 -19.04
C GLU A 14 0.99 11.13 -20.18
N ASN A 15 1.65 11.39 -21.31
CA ASN A 15 1.75 10.44 -22.41
C ASN A 15 2.58 9.20 -22.03
N VAL A 16 3.66 9.36 -21.27
CA VAL A 16 4.39 8.21 -20.69
C VAL A 16 3.47 7.38 -19.80
N GLN A 17 2.67 8.00 -18.94
CA GLN A 17 1.71 7.26 -18.10
C GLN A 17 0.63 6.55 -18.93
N ALA A 18 0.13 7.16 -20.01
CA ALA A 18 -0.81 6.53 -20.92
C ALA A 18 -0.18 5.29 -21.61
N ALA A 19 1.06 5.42 -22.10
CA ALA A 19 1.82 4.32 -22.69
C ALA A 19 2.03 3.16 -21.70
N LEU A 20 2.48 3.44 -20.48
CA LEU A 20 2.69 2.42 -19.45
C LEU A 20 1.40 1.65 -19.12
N LYS A 21 0.27 2.36 -19.02
CA LYS A 21 -1.05 1.74 -18.79
C LYS A 21 -1.44 0.81 -19.93
N LEU A 22 -1.26 1.26 -21.17
CA LEU A 22 -1.59 0.48 -22.36
C LEU A 22 -0.68 -0.76 -22.48
N MET A 23 0.62 -0.60 -22.26
CA MET A 23 1.60 -1.69 -22.21
C MET A 23 1.19 -2.73 -21.17
N TYR A 24 0.87 -2.30 -19.94
CA TYR A 24 0.44 -3.21 -18.88
C TYR A 24 -0.81 -4.00 -19.27
N ARG A 25 -1.85 -3.30 -19.77
CA ARG A 25 -3.11 -3.94 -20.18
C ARG A 25 -2.91 -4.94 -21.31
N SER A 26 -1.92 -4.71 -22.16
CA SER A 26 -1.50 -5.61 -23.23
C SER A 26 -0.64 -6.78 -22.76
N GLY A 27 -0.48 -6.97 -21.45
CA GLY A 27 0.26 -8.08 -20.85
C GLY A 27 1.75 -7.83 -20.64
N ILE A 28 2.26 -6.63 -20.94
CA ILE A 28 3.65 -6.28 -20.66
C ILE A 28 3.81 -6.00 -19.17
N LYS A 29 4.58 -6.86 -18.49
CA LYS A 29 4.87 -6.68 -17.06
C LYS A 29 5.71 -5.41 -16.86
N MET A 30 5.25 -4.51 -15.98
CA MET A 30 6.02 -3.32 -15.62
C MET A 30 7.24 -3.68 -14.77
N PRO A 31 8.44 -3.16 -15.13
CA PRO A 31 9.68 -3.52 -14.48
C PRO A 31 9.84 -2.83 -13.12
N SER A 32 10.42 -3.52 -12.14
CA SER A 32 10.81 -2.95 -10.84
C SER A 32 12.18 -2.26 -10.86
N SER A 33 12.94 -2.41 -11.95
CA SER A 33 14.26 -1.81 -12.15
C SER A 33 14.59 -1.65 -13.64
N ARG A 34 15.54 -0.77 -13.96
CA ARG A 34 16.09 -0.65 -15.32
C ARG A 34 16.66 -1.97 -15.84
N SER A 35 17.36 -2.71 -14.99
CA SER A 35 17.94 -4.01 -15.35
C SER A 35 16.86 -5.04 -15.67
N GLU A 36 15.80 -5.13 -14.86
CA GLU A 36 14.67 -6.04 -15.15
C GLU A 36 14.02 -5.73 -16.50
N TRP A 37 13.94 -4.46 -16.89
CA TRP A 37 13.45 -4.08 -18.22
C TRP A 37 14.40 -4.53 -19.33
N ILE A 38 15.69 -4.21 -19.21
CA ILE A 38 16.70 -4.55 -20.23
C ILE A 38 16.69 -6.07 -20.46
N GLU A 39 16.73 -6.84 -19.39
CA GLU A 39 16.85 -8.31 -19.37
C GLU A 39 15.52 -9.04 -19.64
N SER A 40 14.39 -8.33 -19.76
CA SER A 40 13.11 -8.98 -19.99
C SER A 40 13.05 -9.65 -21.36
N ASP A 41 12.36 -10.80 -21.44
CA ASP A 41 12.08 -11.53 -22.68
C ASP A 41 10.96 -10.89 -23.55
N ILE A 42 10.58 -9.64 -23.27
CA ILE A 42 9.58 -8.91 -24.05
C ILE A 42 10.15 -8.69 -25.47
N PRO A 43 9.40 -9.01 -26.54
CA PRO A 43 9.85 -8.76 -27.91
C PRO A 43 10.25 -7.30 -28.12
N SER A 44 11.29 -7.05 -28.92
CA SER A 44 11.80 -5.70 -29.21
C SER A 44 10.78 -4.81 -29.93
N SER A 45 9.77 -5.39 -30.57
CA SER A 45 8.65 -4.66 -31.17
C SER A 45 7.41 -5.53 -31.21
N GLY A 46 6.25 -4.89 -31.30
CA GLY A 46 4.97 -5.58 -31.44
C GLY A 46 3.79 -4.61 -31.42
N GLU A 47 2.61 -5.18 -31.19
CA GLU A 47 1.36 -4.44 -31.09
C GLU A 47 0.76 -4.61 -29.70
N LEU A 48 0.29 -3.49 -29.15
CA LEU A 48 -0.47 -3.38 -27.92
C LEU A 48 -1.98 -3.46 -28.25
N GLU A 49 -2.81 -3.43 -27.23
CA GLU A 49 -4.27 -3.30 -27.36
C GLU A 49 -4.63 -2.14 -28.32
N GLY A 50 -5.58 -2.39 -29.23
CA GLY A 50 -5.98 -1.43 -30.26
C GLY A 50 -5.04 -1.35 -31.48
N GLY A 51 -4.03 -2.23 -31.60
CA GLY A 51 -3.08 -2.23 -32.72
C GLY A 51 -1.99 -1.16 -32.59
N VAL A 52 -1.85 -0.56 -31.40
CA VAL A 52 -0.84 0.46 -31.11
C VAL A 52 0.56 -0.16 -31.13
N LYS A 53 1.46 0.41 -31.93
CA LYS A 53 2.81 -0.13 -32.06
C LYS A 53 3.68 0.27 -30.88
N TYR A 54 4.55 -0.65 -30.46
CA TYR A 54 5.62 -0.37 -29.51
C TYR A 54 6.97 -0.85 -30.04
N TYR A 55 8.03 -0.21 -29.56
CA TYR A 55 9.41 -0.59 -29.81
C TYR A 55 10.22 -0.49 -28.52
N LYS A 56 10.57 -1.65 -27.94
CA LYS A 56 11.49 -1.73 -26.81
C LYS A 56 12.91 -1.52 -27.31
N HIS A 57 13.61 -0.60 -26.66
CA HIS A 57 15.03 -0.32 -26.87
C HIS A 57 15.71 -0.22 -25.51
N GLY A 58 17.05 -0.26 -25.50
CA GLY A 58 17.91 -0.08 -24.31
C GLY A 58 17.19 -0.17 -22.97
N ALA A 59 17.05 0.97 -22.29
CA ALA A 59 16.38 1.09 -21.01
C ALA A 59 14.91 1.52 -21.10
N GLY A 60 14.34 1.56 -22.30
CA GLY A 60 13.11 2.27 -22.57
C GLY A 60 12.18 1.64 -23.60
N CYS A 61 11.18 2.41 -23.97
CA CYS A 61 10.17 2.01 -24.94
C CYS A 61 9.66 3.23 -25.69
N TRP A 62 9.55 3.09 -27.01
CA TRP A 62 8.75 3.99 -27.84
C TRP A 62 7.35 3.40 -28.03
N VAL A 63 6.32 4.24 -27.94
CA VAL A 63 4.91 3.85 -28.14
C VAL A 63 4.21 4.91 -28.99
N GLY A 64 3.51 4.47 -30.05
CA GLY A 64 2.74 5.35 -30.94
C GLY A 64 1.29 5.50 -30.51
N LEU A 65 1.01 6.34 -29.52
CA LEU A 65 -0.36 6.59 -29.02
C LEU A 65 -1.18 7.43 -30.00
N ASP A 66 -2.50 7.40 -29.87
CA ASP A 66 -3.42 8.28 -30.63
C ASP A 66 -3.18 9.77 -30.34
N SER A 67 -2.72 10.09 -29.12
CA SER A 67 -2.34 11.44 -28.70
C SER A 67 -0.97 11.90 -29.20
N GLY A 68 -0.20 10.99 -29.82
CA GLY A 68 1.16 11.26 -30.28
C GLY A 68 2.14 10.16 -29.88
N GLU A 69 3.34 10.25 -30.44
CA GLU A 69 4.41 9.32 -30.13
C GLU A 69 5.15 9.72 -28.84
N VAL A 70 5.45 8.75 -28.00
CA VAL A 70 6.25 8.97 -26.79
C VAL A 70 7.41 7.99 -26.71
N ASP A 71 8.59 8.50 -26.36
CA ASP A 71 9.81 7.73 -26.15
C ASP A 71 10.37 8.04 -24.76
N PHE A 72 10.65 7.01 -23.97
CA PHE A 72 11.05 7.17 -22.57
C PHE A 72 11.91 6.00 -22.09
N ASP A 73 12.74 6.25 -21.08
CA ASP A 73 13.47 5.21 -20.34
C ASP A 73 12.92 5.00 -18.92
N PHE A 74 13.15 3.79 -18.42
CA PHE A 74 13.05 3.45 -17.01
C PHE A 74 14.34 3.82 -16.28
N GLY A 75 14.19 4.59 -15.19
CA GLY A 75 15.27 4.88 -14.26
C GLY A 75 15.74 3.65 -13.48
N LEU A 76 16.83 3.77 -12.73
CA LEU A 76 17.53 2.65 -12.06
C LEU A 76 16.61 1.71 -11.30
N GLN A 77 15.67 2.27 -10.52
CA GLN A 77 14.69 1.53 -9.71
C GLN A 77 13.32 1.44 -10.38
N GLY A 78 13.26 1.47 -11.72
CA GLY A 78 12.01 1.47 -12.47
C GLY A 78 11.26 2.80 -12.34
N LYS A 79 11.96 3.90 -12.03
CA LYS A 79 11.38 5.24 -12.01
C LYS A 79 10.91 5.62 -13.42
N VAL A 80 9.82 6.37 -13.49
CA VAL A 80 9.23 6.83 -14.75
C VAL A 80 9.04 8.34 -14.73
N GLY A 81 8.86 8.92 -15.92
CA GLY A 81 8.71 10.36 -16.09
C GLY A 81 10.02 11.15 -16.04
N GLY A 82 11.16 10.47 -16.01
CA GLY A 82 12.45 11.11 -16.30
C GLY A 82 12.51 11.54 -17.75
N PHE A 83 13.12 12.69 -18.02
CA PHE A 83 13.20 13.26 -19.37
C PHE A 83 14.57 13.85 -19.66
N ASN A 84 14.84 14.11 -20.95
CA ASN A 84 15.98 14.90 -21.40
C ASN A 84 15.57 15.80 -22.58
N ALA A 85 16.47 16.70 -22.97
CA ALA A 85 16.20 17.64 -24.06
C ALA A 85 15.80 16.93 -25.37
N TRP A 86 16.38 15.75 -25.63
CA TRP A 86 16.08 15.02 -26.85
C TRP A 86 14.64 14.50 -26.80
N TRP A 87 14.24 13.74 -25.78
CA TRP A 87 12.87 13.23 -25.74
C TRP A 87 11.81 14.32 -25.70
N LEU A 88 12.04 15.42 -24.98
CA LEU A 88 11.09 16.55 -25.01
C LEU A 88 10.99 17.17 -26.40
N THR A 89 12.11 17.34 -27.11
CA THR A 89 12.11 17.84 -28.49
C THR A 89 11.39 16.87 -29.43
N ARG A 90 11.64 15.56 -29.30
CA ARG A 90 10.99 14.52 -30.10
C ARG A 90 9.48 14.50 -29.87
N PHE A 91 9.07 14.56 -28.60
CA PHE A 91 7.68 14.56 -28.18
C PHE A 91 6.94 15.80 -28.69
N ALA A 92 7.54 16.98 -28.55
CA ALA A 92 6.97 18.22 -29.07
C ALA A 92 6.84 18.17 -30.61
N GLY A 93 7.83 17.58 -31.30
CA GLY A 93 7.80 17.35 -32.74
C GLY A 93 7.48 18.63 -33.51
N ASN A 94 6.49 18.57 -34.41
CA ASN A 94 6.03 19.72 -35.19
C ASN A 94 5.32 20.79 -34.35
N ASN A 95 4.93 20.48 -33.11
CA ASN A 95 4.25 21.38 -32.19
C ASN A 95 5.24 22.12 -31.27
N ILE A 96 6.56 22.02 -31.48
CA ILE A 96 7.54 22.68 -30.60
C ILE A 96 7.32 24.19 -30.44
N GLU A 97 6.90 24.87 -31.50
CA GLU A 97 6.57 26.30 -31.47
C GLU A 97 5.30 26.60 -30.66
N THR A 98 4.34 25.66 -30.55
CA THR A 98 3.12 25.86 -29.74
C THR A 98 3.43 25.83 -28.26
N TYR A 99 4.51 25.15 -27.86
CA TYR A 99 5.08 25.24 -26.52
C TYR A 99 6.02 26.46 -26.36
N GLY A 100 6.18 27.30 -27.39
CA GLY A 100 7.04 28.48 -27.32
C GLY A 100 8.54 28.19 -27.37
N PHE A 101 8.95 27.04 -27.93
CA PHE A 101 10.35 26.68 -28.15
C PHE A 101 10.65 26.62 -29.64
N ARG A 102 11.90 26.94 -30.02
CA ARG A 102 12.32 26.92 -31.43
C ARG A 102 12.91 25.58 -31.84
N ASN A 103 13.68 24.95 -30.96
CA ASN A 103 14.46 23.77 -31.25
C ASN A 103 14.99 23.11 -29.97
N PHE A 104 15.80 22.08 -30.16
CA PHE A 104 16.51 21.37 -29.10
C PHE A 104 17.34 22.28 -28.19
N ASP A 105 18.11 23.21 -28.76
CA ASP A 105 19.01 24.08 -27.98
C ASP A 105 18.21 24.97 -27.03
N ASP A 106 17.07 25.48 -27.48
CA ASP A 106 16.15 26.29 -26.68
C ASP A 106 15.62 25.51 -25.45
N ILE A 107 15.19 24.26 -25.66
CA ILE A 107 14.76 23.37 -24.57
C ILE A 107 15.93 23.04 -23.64
N PHE A 108 17.12 22.79 -24.18
CA PHE A 108 18.31 22.48 -23.40
C PHE A 108 18.74 23.66 -22.51
N GLU A 109 18.65 24.90 -23.00
CA GLU A 109 18.87 26.11 -22.20
C GLU A 109 17.88 26.20 -21.03
N HIS A 110 16.60 25.90 -21.26
CA HIS A 110 15.58 25.88 -20.21
C HIS A 110 15.81 24.79 -19.16
N ILE A 111 16.27 23.60 -19.57
CA ILE A 111 16.70 22.54 -18.65
C ILE A 111 17.85 23.04 -17.76
N ASN A 112 18.90 23.60 -18.36
CA ASN A 112 20.07 24.07 -17.61
C ASN A 112 19.71 25.18 -16.63
N LYS A 113 18.83 26.10 -17.04
CA LYS A 113 18.30 27.13 -16.15
C LYS A 113 17.53 26.54 -14.98
N ALA A 114 16.59 25.63 -15.24
CA ALA A 114 15.78 25.01 -14.19
C ALA A 114 16.62 24.14 -13.23
N LEU A 115 17.70 23.51 -13.71
CA LEU A 115 18.69 22.84 -12.85
C LEU A 115 19.45 23.83 -11.96
N ALA A 116 19.92 24.94 -12.53
CA ALA A 116 20.64 25.97 -11.78
C ALA A 116 19.75 26.62 -10.69
N ASP A 117 18.46 26.78 -10.99
CA ASP A 117 17.45 27.31 -10.08
C ASP A 117 16.98 26.26 -9.03
N GLY A 118 17.46 25.02 -9.10
CA GLY A 118 17.12 23.93 -8.17
C GLY A 118 15.72 23.35 -8.36
N GLU A 119 15.09 23.64 -9.49
CA GLU A 119 13.73 23.21 -9.85
C GLU A 119 13.72 21.83 -10.51
N LEU A 120 14.85 21.44 -11.10
CA LEU A 120 15.12 20.09 -11.58
C LEU A 120 16.25 19.45 -10.78
N ILE A 121 16.25 18.12 -10.73
CA ILE A 121 17.34 17.30 -10.24
C ILE A 121 17.80 16.33 -11.33
N TYR A 122 19.08 15.94 -11.27
CA TYR A 122 19.70 15.00 -12.20
C TYR A 122 20.36 13.84 -11.43
N PRO A 123 19.55 12.97 -10.79
CA PRO A 123 20.06 11.91 -9.92
C PRO A 123 20.61 10.70 -10.70
N GLU A 124 20.21 10.56 -11.96
CA GLU A 124 20.51 9.39 -12.79
C GLU A 124 21.07 9.88 -14.12
N HIS A 125 22.13 9.23 -14.62
CA HIS A 125 22.70 9.59 -15.92
C HIS A 125 21.61 9.50 -16.99
N ASP A 126 21.46 10.62 -17.70
CA ASP A 126 20.60 10.92 -18.84
C ASP A 126 19.13 11.28 -18.54
N LEU A 127 18.72 11.37 -17.26
CA LEU A 127 17.34 11.66 -16.85
C LEU A 127 17.22 12.80 -15.82
N TYR A 128 16.51 13.86 -16.21
CA TYR A 128 16.06 14.92 -15.31
C TYR A 128 14.70 14.62 -14.70
N TYR A 129 14.49 15.09 -13.47
CA TYR A 129 13.22 15.00 -12.75
C TYR A 129 12.90 16.33 -12.08
N ILE A 130 11.62 16.61 -11.88
CA ILE A 130 11.18 17.81 -11.12
C ILE A 130 11.59 17.64 -9.66
N ALA A 131 12.27 18.65 -9.12
CA ALA A 131 12.71 18.65 -7.73
C ALA A 131 11.51 18.67 -6.76
N ASN A 132 11.68 18.05 -5.59
CA ASN A 132 10.66 18.00 -4.52
C ASN A 132 9.32 17.34 -4.90
N VAL A 133 9.25 16.63 -6.02
CA VAL A 133 8.11 15.80 -6.41
C VAL A 133 8.44 14.33 -6.10
N PRO A 134 7.54 13.57 -5.46
CA PRO A 134 7.74 12.14 -5.27
C PRO A 134 7.96 11.42 -6.60
N TYR A 135 8.93 10.49 -6.64
CA TYR A 135 9.11 9.65 -7.82
C TYR A 135 7.87 8.79 -8.08
N THR A 136 7.56 8.63 -9.35
CA THR A 136 6.60 7.63 -9.82
C THR A 136 7.39 6.42 -10.32
N TYR A 137 6.88 5.22 -10.07
CA TYR A 137 7.52 3.97 -10.47
C TYR A 137 6.65 3.20 -11.46
N ALA A 138 7.26 2.45 -12.37
CA ALA A 138 6.55 1.66 -13.37
C ALA A 138 5.64 0.60 -12.71
N ILE A 139 6.09 -0.01 -11.61
CA ILE A 139 5.30 -0.98 -10.83
C ILE A 139 4.05 -0.38 -10.18
N ASP A 140 4.00 0.95 -10.10
CA ASP A 140 2.90 1.71 -9.52
C ASP A 140 1.88 2.15 -10.58
N THR A 141 2.16 1.86 -11.86
CA THR A 141 1.26 2.15 -12.98
C THR A 141 -0.12 1.59 -12.71
N ASP A 142 -1.09 2.50 -12.65
CA ASP A 142 -2.49 2.15 -12.46
C ASP A 142 -3.11 1.71 -13.78
N SER A 143 -3.04 0.40 -14.03
CA SER A 143 -3.56 -0.24 -15.23
C SER A 143 -5.00 -0.71 -15.12
N ARG A 144 -5.67 -0.42 -14.00
CA ARG A 144 -7.04 -0.86 -13.72
C ARG A 144 -8.00 -0.43 -14.83
N ASN A 145 -9.01 -1.25 -15.10
CA ASN A 145 -10.04 -0.91 -16.08
C ASN A 145 -10.86 0.29 -15.62
N SER A 146 -11.46 1.01 -16.57
CA SER A 146 -12.38 2.09 -16.25
C SER A 146 -13.51 1.57 -15.36
N GLY A 147 -13.71 2.20 -14.19
CA GLY A 147 -14.69 1.77 -13.20
C GLY A 147 -14.18 0.82 -12.11
N ASP A 148 -12.95 0.30 -12.21
CA ASP A 148 -12.34 -0.47 -11.12
C ASP A 148 -11.82 0.46 -10.01
N MET A 149 -12.55 0.44 -8.89
CA MET A 149 -12.27 1.26 -7.71
C MET A 149 -11.36 0.57 -6.67
N LEU A 150 -10.86 -0.64 -6.93
CA LEU A 150 -9.92 -1.31 -6.01
C LEU A 150 -8.51 -0.81 -6.25
N PRO A 151 -7.67 -0.49 -5.25
CA PRO A 151 -6.33 0.02 -5.50
C PRO A 151 -5.45 -1.08 -6.11
N SER A 152 -4.40 -0.68 -6.84
CA SER A 152 -3.34 -1.61 -7.21
C SER A 152 -2.72 -2.24 -5.96
N ARG A 153 -2.17 -3.45 -6.11
CA ARG A 153 -1.64 -4.25 -4.98
C ARG A 153 -0.71 -3.46 -4.07
N ASN A 154 0.18 -2.64 -4.64
CA ASN A 154 1.19 -1.89 -3.91
C ASN A 154 0.61 -0.67 -3.17
N HIS A 155 -0.56 -0.19 -3.59
CA HIS A 155 -1.25 0.96 -2.98
C HIS A 155 -2.45 0.56 -2.11
N ASP A 156 -2.79 -0.74 -2.04
CA ASP A 156 -3.90 -1.21 -1.23
C ASP A 156 -3.49 -1.28 0.24
N ARG A 157 -3.58 -0.13 0.93
CA ARG A 157 -3.30 -0.01 2.36
C ARG A 157 -4.15 -0.95 3.22
N VAL A 158 -5.32 -1.38 2.74
CA VAL A 158 -6.14 -2.40 3.43
C VAL A 158 -5.45 -3.76 3.33
N LEU A 159 -4.91 -4.08 2.16
CA LEU A 159 -4.12 -5.30 1.95
C LEU A 159 -2.84 -5.28 2.78
N THR A 160 -2.19 -4.13 2.92
CA THR A 160 -1.04 -3.96 3.82
C THR A 160 -1.40 -4.25 5.27
N LEU A 161 -2.48 -3.64 5.79
CA LEU A 161 -2.97 -3.90 7.15
C LEU A 161 -3.30 -5.38 7.37
N LYS A 162 -3.87 -6.02 6.36
CA LYS A 162 -4.15 -7.45 6.40
C LYS A 162 -2.86 -8.28 6.43
N ILE A 163 -2.07 -8.24 5.36
CA ILE A 163 -0.96 -9.20 5.15
C ILE A 163 0.16 -8.95 6.14
N HIS A 164 0.60 -7.71 6.32
CA HIS A 164 1.80 -7.44 7.09
C HIS A 164 1.55 -7.35 8.60
N TYR A 165 0.34 -6.98 9.01
CA TYR A 165 0.04 -6.76 10.42
C TYR A 165 -0.95 -7.80 10.95
N PHE A 166 -2.12 -7.96 10.32
CA PHE A 166 -3.16 -8.83 10.83
C PHE A 166 -2.80 -10.32 10.77
N GLU A 167 -2.35 -10.82 9.60
CA GLU A 167 -1.94 -12.23 9.46
C GLU A 167 -0.74 -12.55 10.36
N THR A 168 0.18 -11.60 10.54
CA THR A 168 1.30 -11.73 11.47
C THR A 168 0.80 -11.81 12.91
N ALA A 169 -0.20 -10.98 13.29
CA ALA A 169 -0.82 -11.06 14.60
C ALA A 169 -1.46 -12.43 14.84
N GLU A 170 -2.23 -12.95 13.87
CA GLU A 170 -2.84 -14.28 13.95
C GLU A 170 -1.81 -15.39 14.14
N LEU A 171 -0.65 -15.30 13.47
CA LEU A 171 0.45 -16.24 13.66
C LEU A 171 1.00 -16.19 15.09
N MET A 172 1.21 -14.99 15.64
CA MET A 172 1.68 -14.81 17.01
C MET A 172 0.67 -15.36 18.02
N PHE A 173 -0.62 -15.10 17.82
CA PHE A 173 -1.67 -15.62 18.68
C PHE A 173 -1.74 -17.15 18.65
N LYS A 174 -1.67 -17.76 17.46
CA LYS A 174 -1.64 -19.23 17.31
C LYS A 174 -0.47 -19.86 18.06
N ASN A 175 0.69 -19.21 18.09
CA ASN A 175 1.85 -19.72 18.83
C ASN A 175 1.70 -19.52 20.34
N TYR A 176 1.13 -18.39 20.77
CA TYR A 176 0.75 -18.17 22.16
C TYR A 176 -0.26 -19.22 22.65
N ASP A 177 -1.35 -19.45 21.91
CA ASP A 177 -2.42 -20.39 22.26
C ASP A 177 -1.90 -21.83 22.40
N LYS A 178 -0.96 -22.24 21.55
CA LYS A 178 -0.28 -23.55 21.69
C LYS A 178 0.47 -23.67 23.02
N LEU A 179 1.16 -22.62 23.46
CA LEU A 179 1.89 -22.61 24.72
C LEU A 179 0.95 -22.52 25.92
N ASP A 180 -0.13 -21.73 25.81
CA ASP A 180 -1.16 -21.69 26.84
C ASP A 180 -1.82 -23.07 27.02
N GLN A 181 -2.23 -23.72 25.92
CA GLN A 181 -2.77 -25.08 25.96
C GLN A 181 -1.76 -26.10 26.51
N LYS A 182 -0.46 -25.91 26.28
CA LYS A 182 0.57 -26.76 26.88
C LYS A 182 0.64 -26.53 28.39
N MET A 183 0.64 -25.28 28.83
CA MET A 183 0.61 -24.90 30.24
C MET A 183 -0.61 -25.48 30.95
N GLN A 184 -1.81 -25.36 30.36
CA GLN A 184 -3.05 -25.91 30.93
C GLN A 184 -3.02 -27.44 31.04
N ARG A 185 -2.39 -28.13 30.08
CA ARG A 185 -2.29 -29.60 30.09
C ARG A 185 -1.24 -30.14 31.05
N ASN A 186 -0.08 -29.50 31.12
CA ASN A 186 1.08 -30.05 31.82
C ASN A 186 1.30 -29.39 33.20
N GLY A 187 0.70 -28.22 33.44
CA GLY A 187 0.90 -27.41 34.65
C GLY A 187 2.24 -26.65 34.69
N TYR A 188 3.08 -26.77 33.66
CA TYR A 188 4.35 -26.06 33.56
C TYR A 188 4.76 -25.79 32.11
N LEU A 189 5.61 -24.77 31.92
CA LEU A 189 6.37 -24.50 30.70
C LEU A 189 7.87 -24.51 31.03
N SER A 190 8.71 -24.75 30.03
CA SER A 190 10.14 -24.47 30.21
C SER A 190 10.39 -22.96 30.28
N GLN A 191 11.50 -22.54 30.90
CA GLN A 191 11.88 -21.13 30.98
C GLN A 191 11.90 -20.45 29.60
N ARG A 192 12.37 -21.16 28.57
CA ARG A 192 12.37 -20.67 27.19
C ARG A 192 10.95 -20.46 26.67
N GLU A 193 10.06 -21.41 26.89
CA GLU A 193 8.66 -21.33 26.46
C GLU A 193 7.89 -20.23 27.20
N GLU A 194 8.19 -19.98 28.46
CA GLU A 194 7.62 -18.82 29.18
C GLU A 194 8.03 -17.49 28.55
N ILE A 195 9.29 -17.37 28.12
CA ILE A 195 9.79 -16.19 27.41
C ILE A 195 9.10 -16.07 26.04
N GLU A 196 9.04 -17.16 25.28
CA GLU A 196 8.39 -17.19 23.96
C GLU A 196 6.90 -16.84 24.07
N MET A 197 6.19 -17.37 25.06
CA MET A 197 4.79 -17.05 25.33
C MET A 197 4.59 -15.54 25.55
N ARG A 198 5.45 -14.89 26.33
CA ARG A 198 5.42 -13.44 26.55
C ARG A 198 5.68 -12.66 25.27
N ILE A 199 6.67 -13.08 24.47
CA ILE A 199 7.01 -12.46 23.20
C ILE A 199 5.84 -12.57 22.21
N TYR A 200 5.23 -13.75 22.08
CA TYR A 200 4.09 -13.94 21.20
C TYR A 200 2.90 -13.07 21.61
N LEU A 201 2.59 -13.02 22.91
CA LEU A 201 1.51 -12.18 23.44
C LEU A 201 1.74 -10.69 23.16
N SER A 202 2.94 -10.18 23.48
CA SER A 202 3.26 -8.76 23.29
C SER A 202 3.30 -8.37 21.81
N THR A 203 3.86 -9.24 20.97
CA THR A 203 3.94 -9.03 19.51
C THR A 203 2.56 -9.08 18.88
N TRP A 204 1.70 -10.03 19.28
CA TRP A 204 0.31 -10.11 18.85
C TRP A 204 -0.45 -8.81 19.19
N LEU A 205 -0.36 -8.35 20.43
CA LEU A 205 -1.01 -7.10 20.87
C LEU A 205 -0.46 -5.88 20.12
N GLY A 206 0.85 -5.82 19.88
CA GLY A 206 1.49 -4.76 19.12
C GLY A 206 0.95 -4.67 17.69
N PHE A 207 0.91 -5.81 16.98
CA PHE A 207 0.38 -5.85 15.62
C PHE A 207 -1.12 -5.55 15.54
N LEU A 208 -1.93 -6.06 16.47
CA LEU A 208 -3.35 -5.69 16.56
C LEU A 208 -3.54 -4.20 16.80
N GLY A 209 -2.69 -3.59 17.64
CA GLY A 209 -2.66 -2.16 17.85
C GLY A 209 -2.46 -1.38 16.55
N VAL A 210 -1.54 -1.83 15.69
CA VAL A 210 -1.31 -1.22 14.38
C VAL A 210 -2.50 -1.42 13.43
N VAL A 211 -3.12 -2.60 13.42
CA VAL A 211 -4.33 -2.86 12.60
C VAL A 211 -5.46 -1.91 12.99
N CYS A 212 -5.75 -1.77 14.28
CA CYS A 212 -6.77 -0.88 14.81
C CYS A 212 -6.48 0.59 14.44
N GLU A 213 -5.24 1.04 14.62
CA GLU A 213 -4.85 2.40 14.27
C GLU A 213 -4.98 2.65 12.76
N GLY A 214 -4.52 1.70 11.95
CA GLY A 214 -4.63 1.72 10.51
C GLY A 214 -6.07 1.80 10.04
N PHE A 215 -6.97 0.97 10.60
CA PHE A 215 -8.40 0.99 10.31
C PHE A 215 -9.01 2.39 10.55
N ARG A 216 -8.64 3.03 11.66
CA ARG A 216 -9.07 4.40 11.99
C ARG A 216 -8.47 5.43 11.03
N LYS A 217 -7.16 5.40 10.79
CA LYS A 217 -6.44 6.34 9.91
C LYS A 217 -6.93 6.27 8.47
N LEU A 218 -7.32 5.08 8.00
CA LEU A 218 -7.91 4.90 6.67
C LEU A 218 -9.36 5.38 6.56
N ASN A 219 -10.01 5.74 7.67
CA ASN A 219 -11.42 6.07 7.71
C ASN A 219 -12.25 5.00 6.97
N MET A 220 -12.12 3.74 7.42
CA MET A 220 -12.61 2.56 6.68
C MET A 220 -14.06 2.69 6.21
N ARG A 221 -14.93 3.35 6.98
CA ARG A 221 -16.31 3.60 6.56
C ARG A 221 -16.38 4.42 5.27
N VAL A 222 -15.69 5.57 5.22
CA VAL A 222 -15.66 6.44 4.04
C VAL A 222 -15.00 5.71 2.86
N LEU A 223 -13.92 4.97 3.13
CA LEU A 223 -13.26 4.16 2.11
C LEU A 223 -14.24 3.16 1.46
N LEU A 224 -15.03 2.45 2.26
CA LEU A 224 -16.01 1.46 1.77
C LEU A 224 -17.18 2.11 1.04
N ASP A 225 -17.61 3.30 1.45
CA ASP A 225 -18.80 3.97 0.90
C ASP A 225 -18.51 4.68 -0.43
N ASN A 226 -17.33 5.30 -0.54
CA ASN A 226 -16.99 6.24 -1.61
C ASN A 226 -15.82 5.80 -2.50
N ASN A 227 -14.91 4.94 -2.00
CA ASN A 227 -13.67 4.61 -2.68
C ASN A 227 -13.54 3.09 -2.97
N ARG A 228 -14.66 2.38 -2.93
CA ARG A 228 -14.75 0.95 -3.21
C ARG A 228 -16.01 0.62 -4.02
N PRO A 229 -16.01 -0.48 -4.79
CA PRO A 229 -17.18 -0.92 -5.55
C PRO A 229 -18.44 -1.04 -4.68
N ILE A 230 -19.62 -0.76 -5.25
CA ILE A 230 -20.89 -0.69 -4.50
C ILE A 230 -21.19 -1.94 -3.66
N ARG A 231 -20.73 -3.12 -4.10
CA ARG A 231 -20.83 -4.38 -3.34
C ARG A 231 -20.20 -4.30 -1.94
N PHE A 232 -19.18 -3.46 -1.74
CA PHE A 232 -18.51 -3.27 -0.45
C PHE A 232 -19.38 -2.50 0.57
N LYS A 233 -20.48 -1.85 0.14
CA LYS A 233 -21.40 -1.18 1.07
C LYS A 233 -22.08 -2.14 2.04
N GLU A 234 -22.16 -3.43 1.70
CA GLU A 234 -22.63 -4.48 2.62
C GLU A 234 -21.79 -4.58 3.91
N LEU A 235 -20.57 -4.04 3.89
CA LEU A 235 -19.61 -4.06 4.99
C LEU A 235 -19.71 -2.80 5.86
N LEU A 236 -20.57 -1.83 5.53
CA LEU A 236 -20.79 -0.63 6.33
C LEU A 236 -21.33 -0.92 7.74
N PRO A 237 -22.33 -1.81 7.94
CA PRO A 237 -22.83 -2.14 9.28
C PRO A 237 -21.73 -2.74 10.16
N ILE A 238 -20.88 -3.56 9.55
CA ILE A 238 -19.70 -4.16 10.17
C ILE A 238 -18.70 -3.06 10.58
N SER A 239 -18.37 -2.16 9.66
CA SER A 239 -17.44 -1.06 9.91
C SER A 239 -17.93 -0.15 11.05
N ASP A 240 -19.24 0.12 11.09
CA ASP A 240 -19.86 0.88 12.18
C ASP A 240 -19.74 0.19 13.53
N SER A 241 -19.97 -1.12 13.58
CA SER A 241 -19.83 -1.92 14.81
C SER A 241 -18.40 -1.88 15.36
N ILE A 242 -17.39 -2.02 14.49
CA ILE A 242 -15.98 -1.90 14.87
C ILE A 242 -15.69 -0.50 15.42
N ARG A 243 -16.08 0.56 14.68
CA ARG A 243 -15.89 1.94 15.12
C ARG A 243 -16.55 2.21 16.46
N ASN A 244 -17.77 1.72 16.67
CA ASN A 244 -18.50 1.90 17.92
C ASN A 244 -17.80 1.18 19.08
N SER A 245 -17.27 -0.02 18.84
CA SER A 245 -16.47 -0.76 19.83
C SER A 245 -15.20 0.01 20.20
N MET A 246 -14.49 0.55 19.20
CA MET A 246 -13.29 1.37 19.41
C MET A 246 -13.58 2.71 20.12
N LYS A 247 -14.79 3.27 19.97
CA LYS A 247 -15.21 4.49 20.69
C LYS A 247 -15.52 4.20 22.16
N LYS A 248 -16.13 3.06 22.46
CA LYS A 248 -16.44 2.65 23.84
C LYS A 248 -15.19 2.38 24.66
N THR A 249 -14.12 1.90 24.03
CA THR A 249 -12.80 1.71 24.67
C THR A 249 -11.98 3.00 24.76
N ARG A 250 -12.45 4.11 24.20
CA ARG A 250 -11.72 5.39 24.08
C ARG A 250 -11.76 6.26 25.34
N ILE A 251 -12.32 5.78 26.46
CA ILE A 251 -12.30 6.50 27.75
C ILE A 251 -10.89 6.56 28.37
N HIS A 252 -9.90 5.78 27.88
CA HIS A 252 -8.50 5.97 28.24
C HIS A 252 -7.64 6.27 27.01
N SER A 253 -7.46 7.57 26.75
CA SER A 253 -6.63 8.08 25.66
C SER A 253 -5.16 8.03 26.05
N GLY A 254 -4.50 6.93 25.69
CA GLY A 254 -3.04 6.83 25.74
C GLY A 254 -2.63 5.43 25.31
N TYR A 255 -2.15 5.29 24.07
CA TYR A 255 -1.60 4.01 23.58
C TYR A 255 -0.48 3.49 24.51
N LEU A 256 0.22 4.42 25.17
CA LEU A 256 1.24 4.15 26.20
C LEU A 256 0.65 3.79 27.57
N GLU A 257 -0.47 4.37 28.01
CA GLU A 257 -1.11 4.04 29.30
C GLU A 257 -1.89 2.73 29.26
N ILE A 258 -2.49 2.35 28.12
CA ILE A 258 -3.10 1.02 27.95
C ILE A 258 -2.00 -0.05 27.97
N MET A 259 -0.88 0.18 27.30
CA MET A 259 0.28 -0.71 27.38
C MET A 259 0.95 -0.69 28.76
N PHE A 260 1.05 0.46 29.44
CA PHE A 260 1.62 0.57 30.80
C PHE A 260 0.73 -0.08 31.86
N PHE A 261 -0.58 0.09 31.81
CA PHE A 261 -1.51 -0.60 32.71
C PHE A 261 -1.52 -2.12 32.46
N ILE A 262 -1.32 -2.54 31.20
CA ILE A 262 -1.17 -3.96 30.82
C ILE A 262 0.21 -4.51 31.23
N LEU A 263 1.29 -3.74 31.14
CA LEU A 263 2.66 -4.15 31.52
C LEU A 263 2.90 -4.09 33.05
N GLU A 264 2.35 -3.10 33.74
CA GLU A 264 2.32 -2.99 35.21
C GLU A 264 1.46 -4.12 35.83
N LYS A 265 0.48 -4.64 35.08
CA LYS A 265 -0.25 -5.88 35.37
C LYS A 265 0.47 -7.19 34.96
N ILE A 266 1.52 -7.15 34.13
CA ILE A 266 2.13 -8.36 33.51
C ILE A 266 3.59 -8.62 33.93
N THR A 267 4.33 -7.64 34.46
CA THR A 267 5.66 -7.88 35.02
C THR A 267 5.85 -7.27 36.40
N GLY A 268 5.39 -8.02 37.39
CA GLY A 268 5.89 -8.01 38.75
C GLY A 268 5.56 -9.35 39.38
N LEU A 269 6.54 -10.25 39.46
CA LEU A 269 6.54 -11.38 40.39
C LEU A 269 5.90 -10.94 41.71
N HIS A 270 4.64 -11.32 41.99
CA HIS A 270 4.00 -11.45 43.32
C HIS A 270 2.51 -11.85 43.22
N ILE A 271 2.10 -12.62 42.20
CA ILE A 271 0.70 -13.12 42.08
C ILE A 271 0.32 -14.05 43.25
N ILE A 272 1.29 -14.70 43.92
CA ILE A 272 1.02 -15.56 45.09
C ILE A 272 0.90 -14.75 46.40
N PHE A 273 1.51 -13.56 46.50
CA PHE A 273 1.52 -12.78 47.76
C PHE A 273 0.25 -11.93 47.95
N LEU A 274 -0.40 -11.49 46.87
CA LEU A 274 -1.57 -10.60 46.96
C LEU A 274 -2.93 -11.33 47.02
N ILE A 275 -3.04 -12.55 46.47
CA ILE A 275 -4.30 -13.33 46.50
C ILE A 275 -4.70 -13.71 47.94
N ARG A 276 -3.72 -13.91 48.84
CA ARG A 276 -3.99 -14.19 50.25
C ARG A 276 -4.45 -12.97 51.06
N LYS A 277 -4.14 -11.74 50.62
CA LYS A 277 -4.46 -10.51 51.38
C LYS A 277 -5.73 -9.81 50.89
N LEU A 278 -6.20 -10.09 49.67
CA LEU A 278 -7.40 -9.43 49.11
C LEU A 278 -8.66 -10.29 49.05
N ASN A 279 -8.60 -11.58 49.40
CA ASN A 279 -9.81 -12.36 49.71
C ASN A 279 -10.55 -11.88 50.99
N GLY A 280 -10.02 -10.86 51.68
CA GLY A 280 -10.61 -10.31 52.91
C GLY A 280 -11.48 -9.06 52.75
N LEU A 281 -11.58 -8.43 51.56
CA LEU A 281 -12.20 -7.10 51.48
C LEU A 281 -13.30 -6.90 50.43
N TYR A 282 -13.20 -7.45 49.21
CA TYR A 282 -14.29 -7.25 48.22
C TYR A 282 -14.40 -8.47 47.29
N GLY A 283 -15.60 -9.08 47.30
CA GLY A 283 -15.90 -10.35 46.63
C GLY A 283 -15.90 -10.31 45.09
N PRO A 284 -16.18 -11.46 44.45
CA PRO A 284 -15.77 -11.73 43.07
C PRO A 284 -16.91 -11.54 42.08
N VAL A 285 -17.07 -10.35 41.50
CA VAL A 285 -17.95 -10.21 40.32
C VAL A 285 -17.41 -9.14 39.36
N ASN A 286 -17.38 -9.48 38.06
CA ASN A 286 -17.50 -8.61 36.86
C ASN A 286 -16.29 -8.36 35.92
N CYS A 287 -15.14 -9.03 36.09
CA CYS A 287 -14.03 -8.88 35.14
C CYS A 287 -14.14 -9.75 33.87
N THR A 288 -14.78 -10.93 33.95
CA THR A 288 -14.89 -11.89 32.83
C THR A 288 -15.71 -11.36 31.65
N TRP A 289 -16.70 -10.51 31.92
CA TRP A 289 -17.59 -9.94 30.89
C TRP A 289 -16.87 -8.91 30.01
N HIS A 290 -16.01 -8.07 30.60
CA HIS A 290 -15.27 -7.04 29.86
C HIS A 290 -14.19 -7.64 28.96
N PHE A 291 -13.55 -8.72 29.39
CA PHE A 291 -12.64 -9.50 28.55
C PHE A 291 -13.39 -10.17 27.40
N GLN A 292 -14.55 -10.80 27.64
CA GLN A 292 -15.36 -11.38 26.56
C GLN A 292 -15.85 -10.33 25.55
N VAL A 293 -16.18 -9.12 25.99
CA VAL A 293 -16.57 -8.01 25.10
C VAL A 293 -15.37 -7.50 24.27
N PHE A 294 -14.18 -7.38 24.86
CA PHE A 294 -12.96 -6.99 24.15
C PHE A 294 -12.51 -8.06 23.14
N PHE A 295 -12.45 -9.33 23.56
CA PHE A 295 -12.11 -10.44 22.67
C PHE A 295 -13.16 -10.65 21.57
N ARG A 296 -14.47 -10.49 21.85
CA ARG A 296 -15.50 -10.49 20.79
C ARG A 296 -15.35 -9.30 19.85
N SER A 297 -14.92 -8.13 20.30
CA SER A 297 -14.71 -6.97 19.42
C SER A 297 -13.51 -7.14 18.48
N ILE A 298 -12.46 -7.84 18.94
CA ILE A 298 -11.30 -8.19 18.11
C ILE A 298 -11.63 -9.38 17.19
N GLU A 299 -12.23 -10.45 17.70
CA GLU A 299 -12.73 -11.58 16.91
C GLU A 299 -13.74 -11.14 15.84
N PHE A 300 -14.59 -10.15 16.17
CA PHE A 300 -15.46 -9.50 15.20
C PHE A 300 -14.65 -8.72 14.17
N SER A 301 -13.70 -7.87 14.57
CA SER A 301 -12.83 -7.14 13.64
C SER A 301 -12.03 -8.07 12.71
N VAL A 302 -11.57 -9.22 13.23
CA VAL A 302 -10.94 -10.33 12.50
C VAL A 302 -11.91 -10.93 11.49
N LYS A 303 -13.10 -11.35 11.93
CA LYS A 303 -14.17 -11.89 11.06
C LYS A 303 -14.58 -10.90 9.98
N CYS A 304 -14.51 -9.61 10.26
CA CYS A 304 -14.85 -8.54 9.33
C CYS A 304 -13.76 -8.33 8.27
N ILE A 305 -12.48 -8.44 8.63
CA ILE A 305 -11.36 -8.46 7.67
C ILE A 305 -11.40 -9.75 6.82
N VAL A 306 -11.73 -10.89 7.42
CA VAL A 306 -11.94 -12.16 6.71
C VAL A 306 -13.14 -12.08 5.75
N LEU A 307 -14.25 -11.46 6.15
CA LEU A 307 -15.42 -11.20 5.28
C LEU A 307 -15.09 -10.20 4.16
N LEU A 308 -14.37 -9.11 4.46
CA LEU A 308 -13.83 -8.15 3.47
C LEU A 308 -13.02 -8.84 2.37
N MET A 309 -12.31 -9.91 2.71
CA MET A 309 -11.51 -10.70 1.77
C MET A 309 -12.30 -11.81 1.08
N GLY A 310 -13.25 -12.44 1.76
CA GLY A 310 -14.14 -13.44 1.17
C GLY A 310 -15.02 -12.83 0.07
N VAL A 311 -15.41 -11.57 0.23
CA VAL A 311 -16.13 -10.79 -0.79
C VAL A 311 -15.19 -10.40 -1.95
N LYS A 312 -13.93 -10.03 -1.66
CA LYS A 312 -12.90 -9.76 -2.70
C LYS A 312 -12.57 -11.02 -3.52
N ALA A 313 -12.50 -12.20 -2.91
CA ALA A 313 -12.26 -13.46 -3.60
C ALA A 313 -13.45 -13.87 -4.48
N LYS A 314 -14.69 -13.81 -3.95
CA LYS A 314 -15.92 -14.09 -4.71
C LYS A 314 -16.15 -13.10 -5.85
N ALA A 315 -15.73 -11.86 -5.67
CA ALA A 315 -15.74 -10.83 -6.71
C ALA A 315 -14.83 -11.17 -7.89
N ILE A 316 -13.61 -11.63 -7.60
CA ILE A 316 -12.60 -12.03 -8.61
C ILE A 316 -13.03 -13.30 -9.34
N ASP A 317 -13.64 -14.26 -8.64
CA ASP A 317 -14.11 -15.51 -9.26
C ASP A 317 -15.35 -15.29 -10.15
N LYS A 318 -16.23 -14.34 -9.80
CA LYS A 318 -17.40 -13.99 -10.61
C LYS A 318 -17.04 -13.23 -11.89
N GLU A 319 -15.91 -12.53 -11.89
CA GLU A 319 -15.35 -11.83 -13.05
C GLU A 319 -14.59 -12.79 -14.00
N LYS A 320 -14.11 -13.95 -13.50
CA LYS A 320 -13.50 -15.01 -14.33
C LYS A 320 -14.50 -16.03 -14.90
N GLY A 321 -15.70 -16.13 -14.32
CA GLY A 321 -16.74 -17.09 -14.71
C GLY A 321 -17.71 -16.63 -15.81
N ASN A 322 -17.56 -15.40 -16.31
CA ASN A 322 -18.36 -14.84 -17.41
C ASN A 322 -17.42 -14.37 -18.53
N ALA A 323 -16.73 -15.30 -19.17
CA ALA A 323 -16.23 -15.12 -20.53
C ALA A 323 -17.05 -16.07 -21.43
N PRO A 324 -17.74 -15.56 -22.47
CA PRO A 324 -18.42 -16.41 -23.44
C PRO A 324 -17.46 -17.33 -24.20
#